data_AF-A0A7V6UC41-F1
#
_entry.id   AF-A0A7V6UC41-F1
#
_cell.length_a   1.000
_cell.length_b   1.000
_cell.length_c   1.000
_cell.angle_alpha   90.00
_cell.angle_beta   90.00
_cell.angle_gamma   90.00
#
_symmetry.space_group_name_H-M   'P 1'
#
loop_
_entity.id
_entity.type
_entity.pdbx_description
1 polymer ?
#
loop_
_entity_poly.entity_id
_entity_poly.type
_entity_poly.pdbx_seq_one_letter_code
_entity_poly.pdbx_strand_id
1 'polypeptide(L)' 'MEREKQIEEIIDFVSRHKSSHASRTVCARILGDSFMGINDDAIDELRARLPRADNDELEACYYIIK' A
#
# COMPACT_ATOMS: atom_id res chain seq x y z
N MET A 1 4.26 13.95 10.20
CA MET A 1 3.43 13.73 9.00
C MET A 1 2.16 13.08 9.48
N GLU A 2 0.98 13.53 9.05
CA GLU A 2 -0.27 12.94 9.53
C GLU A 2 -0.44 11.56 8.90
N ARG A 3 -0.69 10.54 9.74
CA ARG A 3 -0.79 9.14 9.36
C ARG A 3 -1.75 8.91 8.20
N GLU A 4 -2.89 9.59 8.24
CA GLU A 4 -3.92 9.54 7.20
C GLU A 4 -3.38 10.01 5.84
N LYS A 5 -2.57 11.07 5.83
CA LYS A 5 -1.92 11.56 4.61
C LYS A 5 -0.94 10.55 4.02
N GLN A 6 -0.18 9.83 4.86
CA GLN A 6 0.70 8.76 4.37
C GLN A 6 -0.10 7.63 3.72
N ILE A 7 -1.20 7.23 4.35
CA ILE A 7 -2.08 6.19 3.83
C ILE A 7 -2.66 6.61 2.48
N GLU A 8 -3.18 7.83 2.37
CA GLU A 8 -3.70 8.37 1.12
C GLU A 8 -2.64 8.37 0.01
N GLU A 9 -1.43 8.85 0.29
CA GLU A 9 -0.35 8.88 -0.69
C GLU A 9 0.07 7.48 -1.15
N ILE A 10 0.07 6.48 -0.25
CA ILE A 10 0.33 5.08 -0.58
C ILE A 10 -0.74 4.53 -1.52
N ILE A 11 -2.00 4.73 -1.19
CA ILE A 11 -3.12 4.25 -2.01
C ILE A 11 -3.07 4.91 -3.40
N ASP A 12 -2.85 6.22 -3.45
CA ASP A 12 -2.76 6.97 -4.70
C ASP A 12 -1.61 6.49 -5.57
N PHE A 13 -0.43 6.27 -4.98
CA PHE A 13 0.72 5.74 -5.69
C PHE A 13 0.43 4.35 -6.27
N VAL A 14 -0.07 3.43 -5.44
CA VAL A 14 -0.37 2.05 -5.86
C VAL A 14 -1.41 2.03 -6.99
N SER A 15 -2.45 2.86 -6.87
CA SER A 15 -3.51 2.96 -7.87
C SER A 15 -3.02 3.52 -9.22
N ARG A 16 -2.09 4.49 -9.20
CA ARG A 16 -1.51 5.08 -10.41
C ARG A 16 -0.42 4.22 -11.04
N HIS A 17 0.28 3.42 -10.23
CA HIS A 17 1.46 2.66 -10.64
C HIS A 17 1.28 1.15 -10.44
N LYS A 18 0.14 0.58 -10.85
CA LYS A 18 -0.25 -0.83 -10.63
C LYS A 18 0.79 -1.87 -11.10
N SER A 19 1.61 -1.54 -12.11
CA SER A 19 2.64 -2.42 -12.65
C SER A 19 4.03 -2.21 -12.05
N SER A 20 4.20 -1.24 -11.14
CA SER A 20 5.51 -0.92 -10.58
C SER A 20 5.94 -1.93 -9.51
N HIS A 21 7.25 -2.14 -9.42
CA HIS A 21 7.83 -2.98 -8.37
C HIS A 21 7.50 -2.43 -6.98
N ALA A 22 7.56 -1.11 -6.80
CA ALA A 22 7.21 -0.44 -5.54
C ALA A 22 5.78 -0.76 -5.10
N SER A 23 4.80 -0.64 -6.00
CA SER A 23 3.41 -0.98 -5.70
C SER A 23 3.25 -2.45 -5.33
N ARG A 24 3.98 -3.35 -6.02
CA ARG A 24 3.95 -4.79 -5.72
C ARG A 24 4.51 -5.08 -4.34
N THR A 25 5.61 -4.43 -3.95
CA THR A 25 6.21 -4.57 -2.63
C THR A 25 5.26 -4.07 -1.54
N VAL A 26 4.63 -2.90 -1.72
CA VAL A 26 3.64 -2.38 -0.77
C VAL A 26 2.48 -3.36 -0.59
N CYS A 27 1.90 -3.86 -1.69
CA CYS A 27 0.82 -4.83 -1.61
C CYS A 27 1.26 -6.13 -0.94
N ALA A 28 2.45 -6.66 -1.24
CA ALA A 28 2.95 -7.89 -0.60
C ALA A 28 3.12 -7.73 0.92
N ARG A 29 3.59 -6.56 1.36
CA ARG A 29 3.78 -6.24 2.77
C ARG A 29 2.46 -6.17 3.56
N ILE A 30 1.44 -5.54 2.98
CA ILE A 30 0.15 -5.30 3.68
C ILE A 30 -0.88 -6.42 3.43
N LEU A 31 -0.93 -6.95 2.22
CA LEU A 31 -1.89 -7.97 1.80
C LEU A 31 -1.36 -9.40 2.01
N GLY A 32 -0.04 -9.58 2.02
CA GLY A 32 0.63 -10.88 1.99
C GLY A 32 0.83 -11.39 0.56
N ASP A 33 1.26 -12.65 0.40
CA ASP A 33 1.58 -13.24 -0.92
C ASP A 33 0.34 -13.69 -1.73
N SER A 34 -0.87 -13.51 -1.20
CA SER A 34 -2.09 -14.07 -1.79
C SER A 34 -2.75 -13.21 -2.88
N PHE A 35 -2.29 -11.97 -3.10
CA PHE A 35 -2.88 -11.11 -4.13
C PHE A 35 -2.37 -11.49 -5.53
N MET A 36 -3.28 -11.77 -6.47
CA MET A 36 -2.93 -12.15 -7.85
C MET A 36 -2.59 -10.95 -8.76
N GLY A 37 -2.17 -9.83 -8.19
CA GLY A 37 -1.91 -8.57 -8.89
C GLY A 37 -2.69 -7.40 -8.33
N ILE A 38 -2.31 -6.19 -8.75
CA ILE A 38 -2.87 -4.94 -8.24
C ILE A 38 -4.09 -4.58 -9.10
N ASN A 39 -5.24 -5.13 -8.72
CA ASN A 39 -6.55 -4.79 -9.26
C ASN A 39 -7.35 -3.93 -8.26
N ASP A 40 -8.61 -3.63 -8.58
CA ASP A 40 -9.42 -2.76 -7.72
C ASP A 40 -9.74 -3.44 -6.38
N ASP A 41 -9.96 -4.77 -6.36
CA ASP A 41 -10.12 -5.55 -5.12
C ASP A 41 -8.89 -5.44 -4.20
N ALA A 42 -7.68 -5.54 -4.77
CA ALA A 42 -6.44 -5.40 -4.02
C ALA A 42 -6.26 -3.99 -3.46
N ILE A 43 -6.71 -2.95 -4.20
CA ILE A 43 -6.67 -1.56 -3.73
C ILE A 43 -7.66 -1.33 -2.59
N ASP A 44 -8.86 -1.88 -2.68
CA ASP A 44 -9.87 -1.77 -1.62
C ASP A 44 -9.45 -2.55 -0.36
N GLU A 45 -8.82 -3.71 -0.53
CA GLU A 45 -8.23 -4.44 0.59
C GLU A 45 -7.06 -3.68 1.21
N LEU A 46 -6.20 -3.07 0.39
CA LEU A 46 -5.08 -2.25 0.85
C LEU A 46 -5.60 -1.05 1.65
N ARG A 47 -6.66 -0.39 1.19
CA ARG A 47 -7.39 0.68 1.91
C ARG A 47 -7.91 0.22 3.26
N ALA A 48 -8.43 -0.99 3.37
CA ALA A 48 -8.97 -1.52 4.61
C ALA A 48 -7.87 -1.94 5.62
N ARG A 49 -6.73 -2.42 5.13
CA ARG A 49 -5.64 -2.95 5.96
C ARG A 49 -4.60 -1.90 6.38
N LEU A 50 -4.25 -0.94 5.52
CA LEU A 50 -3.27 0.11 5.84
C LEU A 50 -3.57 0.86 7.15
N PRO A 51 -4.82 1.27 7.45
CA PRO A 51 -5.14 1.92 8.72
C PRO A 51 -4.94 1.05 9.95
N ARG A 52 -4.82 -0.26 9.80
CA ARG A 52 -4.61 -1.23 10.89
C ARG A 52 -3.15 -1.68 11.01
N ALA A 53 -2.32 -1.37 10.02
CA ALA A 53 -0.88 -1.62 10.09
C ALA A 53 -0.26 -0.79 11.23
N ASP A 54 0.74 -1.34 11.90
CA ASP A 54 1.54 -0.57 12.85
C ASP A 54 2.30 0.56 12.16
N ASN A 55 2.86 1.48 12.95
CA ASN A 55 3.51 2.66 12.42
C ASN A 55 4.80 2.32 11.64
N ASP A 56 5.55 1.31 12.08
CA ASP A 56 6.80 0.91 11.43
C ASP A 56 6.52 0.36 10.03
N GLU A 57 5.47 -0.45 9.89
CA GLU A 57 5.05 -1.03 8.62
C GLU A 57 4.49 0.02 7.67
N LEU A 58 3.71 0.97 8.20
CA LEU A 58 3.22 2.11 7.42
C LEU A 58 4.38 3.00 6.95
N GLU A 59 5.34 3.30 7.82
CA GLU A 59 6.52 4.10 7.49
C GLU A 59 7.38 3.41 6.41
N ALA A 60 7.60 2.10 6.53
CA ALA A 60 8.30 1.32 5.51
C ALA A 60 7.59 1.38 4.16
N CYS A 61 6.26 1.21 4.14
CA CYS A 61 5.45 1.33 2.93
C CYS A 61 5.53 2.74 2.32
N TYR A 62 5.52 3.78 3.16
CA TYR A 62 5.67 5.16 2.71
C TYR A 62 7.05 5.44 2.13
N TYR A 63 8.13 4.88 2.69
CA TYR A 63 9.47 5.01 2.13
C TYR A 63 9.63 4.34 0.76
N ILE A 64 8.89 3.25 0.50
CA ILE A 64 8.96 2.54 -0.79
C ILE A 64 8.44 3.38 -1.96
N ILE A 65 7.48 4.27 -1.71
CA ILE A 65 6.83 5.09 -2.75
C ILE A 65 7.44 6.49 -2.89
N LYS A 66 8.44 6.82 -2.07
CA LYS A 66 9.17 8.10 -2.11
C LYS A 66 10.46 7.98 -2.90
#